data_AF-A0A6J4TR15-F1
#
_entry.id   AF-A0A6J4TR15-F1
#
_cell.length_a   1.000
_cell.length_b   1.000
_cell.length_c   1.000
_cell.angle_alpha   90.00
_cell.angle_beta   90.00
_cell.angle_gamma   90.00
#
_symmetry.space_group_name_H-M   'P 1'
#
loop_
_entity.id
_entity.type
_entity.pdbx_description
1 polymer ?
#
loop_
_entity_poly.entity_id
_entity_poly.type
_entity_poly.pdbx_seq_one_letter_code
_entity_poly.pdbx_strand_id
1 'polypeptide(L)'
;MSPEHATKAKVSRAEPISTHYARGRVRHAGVFRELEDQLAGMTPGRRYAGPGRSPDRADACVWALWTLLEQRTAEPRISVL
;
A
#
# COMPACT_ATOMS: atom_id res chain seq x y z
N MET A 1 -3.31 -8.90 -26.73
CA MET A 1 -3.07 -9.40 -25.36
C MET A 1 -1.65 -9.01 -25.01
N SER A 2 -1.45 -7.77 -24.57
CA SER A 2 -0.11 -7.24 -24.27
C SER A 2 0.13 -7.36 -22.76
N PRO A 3 1.39 -7.47 -22.31
CA PRO A 3 1.72 -7.60 -20.90
C PRO A 3 1.62 -6.22 -20.26
N GLU A 4 0.40 -5.83 -19.90
CA GLU A 4 0.11 -4.46 -19.46
C GLU A 4 -0.36 -4.42 -18.00
N HIS A 5 0.43 -3.69 -17.19
CA HIS A 5 -0.01 -2.95 -16.01
C HIS A 5 0.06 -3.55 -14.60
N ALA A 6 0.83 -4.60 -14.32
CA ALA A 6 1.07 -5.00 -12.92
C ALA A 6 1.65 -3.84 -12.09
N THR A 7 2.68 -3.13 -12.57
CA THR A 7 3.34 -2.05 -11.82
C THR A 7 2.47 -0.79 -11.66
N LYS A 8 1.68 -0.40 -12.68
CA LYS A 8 0.77 0.76 -12.56
C LYS A 8 -0.35 0.50 -11.55
N ALA A 9 -0.89 -0.73 -11.56
CA ALA A 9 -1.91 -1.13 -10.59
C ALA A 9 -1.37 -1.12 -9.14
N LYS A 10 -0.11 -1.48 -8.92
CA LYS A 10 0.53 -1.43 -7.59
C LYS A 10 0.59 0.00 -7.04
N VAL A 11 1.06 0.97 -7.83
CA VAL A 11 1.15 2.37 -7.40
C VAL A 11 -0.23 2.99 -7.14
N SER A 12 -1.23 2.67 -7.97
CA SER A 12 -2.59 3.17 -7.77
C SER A 12 -3.21 2.70 -6.45
N ARG A 13 -2.91 1.48 -5.98
CA ARG A 13 -3.37 1.00 -4.66
C ARG A 13 -2.68 1.70 -3.48
N ALA A 14 -1.46 2.20 -3.69
CA ALA A 14 -0.70 2.91 -2.66
C ALA A 14 -1.20 4.35 -2.44
N GLU A 15 -1.89 4.95 -3.42
CA GLU A 15 -2.41 6.31 -3.36
C GLU A 15 -3.32 6.57 -2.13
N PRO A 16 -4.39 5.79 -1.86
CA PRO A 16 -5.21 6.00 -0.66
C PRO A 16 -4.42 5.77 0.64
N ILE A 17 -3.47 4.83 0.63
CA ILE A 17 -2.62 4.56 1.80
C ILE A 17 -1.65 5.73 2.09
N SER A 18 -1.16 6.41 1.05
CA SER A 18 -0.29 7.59 1.19
C SER A 18 -0.93 8.70 2.01
N THR A 19 -2.27 8.85 1.93
CA THR A 19 -3.01 9.82 2.75
C THR A 19 -2.95 9.48 4.24
N HIS A 20 -3.00 8.19 4.61
CA HIS A 20 -2.87 7.77 6.00
C HIS A 20 -1.45 8.03 6.55
N TYR A 21 -0.41 7.87 5.72
CA TYR A 21 0.95 8.31 6.06
C TYR A 21 1.03 9.84 6.23
N ALA A 22 0.52 10.62 5.27
CA ALA A 22 0.55 12.08 5.31
C ALA A 22 -0.20 12.68 6.53
N ARG A 23 -1.29 12.03 6.96
CA ARG A 23 -2.04 12.39 8.17
C ARG A 23 -1.41 11.86 9.46
N GLY A 24 -0.28 11.16 9.38
CA GLY A 24 0.42 10.59 10.53
C GLY A 24 -0.30 9.41 11.20
N ARG A 25 -1.31 8.82 10.56
CA ARG A 25 -2.06 7.65 11.05
C ARG A 25 -1.28 6.34 10.91
N VAL A 26 -0.30 6.29 10.00
CA VAL A 26 0.63 5.18 9.82
C VAL A 26 2.03 5.65 10.15
N ARG A 27 2.73 4.88 11.00
CA ARG A 27 4.13 5.08 11.35
C ARG A 27 4.81 3.73 11.46
N HIS A 28 6.08 3.65 11.05
CA HIS A 28 6.89 2.46 11.25
C HIS A 28 7.45 2.45 12.68
N ALA A 29 7.45 1.28 13.33
CA ALA A 29 7.95 1.11 14.69
C ALA A 29 9.48 1.25 14.81
N GLY A 30 10.18 1.26 13.68
CA GLY A 30 11.62 1.39 13.58
C GLY A 30 12.02 1.71 12.14
N VAL A 31 13.33 1.63 11.86
CA VAL A 31 13.87 1.87 10.52
C VAL A 31 13.78 0.60 9.69
N PHE A 32 13.14 0.68 8.54
CA PHE A 32 12.99 -0.42 7.58
C PHE A 32 13.54 0.01 6.23
N ARG A 33 14.85 0.30 6.16
CA ARG A 33 15.51 0.89 4.98
C ARG A 33 15.04 0.33 3.64
N GLU A 34 15.07 -0.99 3.47
CA GLU A 34 14.68 -1.60 2.19
C GLU A 34 13.20 -1.39 1.85
N LEU A 35 12.30 -1.37 2.84
CA LEU A 35 10.90 -1.04 2.63
C LEU A 35 10.74 0.45 2.31
N GLU A 36 11.39 1.31 3.08
CA GLU A 36 11.33 2.77 2.94
C GLU A 36 11.87 3.22 1.58
N ASP A 37 12.97 2.64 1.12
CA ASP A 37 13.53 2.88 -0.22
C ASP A 37 12.55 2.46 -1.33
N GLN A 38 11.86 1.33 -1.15
CA GLN A 38 10.82 0.89 -2.10
C GLN A 38 9.58 1.78 -2.06
N LEU A 39 9.18 2.29 -0.89
CA LEU A 39 8.06 3.22 -0.76
C LEU A 39 8.39 4.57 -1.42
N ALA A 40 9.60 5.09 -1.21
CA ALA A 40 10.08 6.32 -1.84
C ALA A 40 10.13 6.22 -3.37
N GLY A 41 10.36 5.01 -3.91
CA GLY A 41 10.34 4.73 -5.33
C GLY A 41 8.94 4.66 -5.97
N MET A 42 7.85 4.69 -5.18
CA MET A 42 6.48 4.69 -5.68
C MET A 42 5.98 6.12 -5.88
N THR A 43 5.95 6.59 -7.12
CA THR A 43 5.41 7.91 -7.47
C THR A 43 4.12 7.78 -8.30
N PRO A 44 3.01 8.42 -7.90
CA PRO A 44 1.77 8.43 -8.68
C PRO A 44 1.99 8.86 -10.14
N GLY A 45 1.36 8.16 -11.08
CA GLY A 45 1.47 8.47 -12.51
C GLY A 45 2.85 8.21 -13.15
N ARG A 46 3.81 7.62 -12.41
CA ARG A 46 5.13 7.23 -12.90
C ARG A 46 5.36 5.73 -12.74
N ARG A 47 6.37 5.21 -13.45
CA ARG A 47 6.87 3.85 -13.21
C ARG A 47 7.63 3.85 -11.89
N TYR A 48 7.57 2.73 -11.17
CA TYR A 48 8.39 2.49 -10.00
C TYR A 48 9.88 2.75 -10.28
N ALA A 49 10.52 3.56 -9.42
CA ALA A 49 11.89 4.03 -9.57
C ALA A 49 12.77 3.74 -8.32
N GLY A 50 12.36 2.80 -7.48
CA GLY A 50 13.13 2.36 -6.31
C GLY A 50 14.02 1.13 -6.60
N PRO A 51 14.66 0.57 -5.56
CA PRO A 51 15.54 -0.59 -5.71
C PRO A 51 14.80 -1.85 -6.20
N GLY A 52 15.50 -2.68 -6.96
CA GLY A 52 14.96 -3.93 -7.52
C GLY A 52 14.04 -3.73 -8.73
N ARG A 53 13.55 -4.84 -9.30
CA ARG A 53 12.66 -4.80 -10.47
C ARG A 53 11.18 -4.54 -10.11
N SER A 54 10.82 -4.80 -8.86
CA SER A 54 9.45 -4.74 -8.35
C SER A 54 9.45 -4.24 -6.90
N PRO A 55 8.45 -3.45 -6.50
CA PRO A 55 8.36 -2.92 -5.14
C PRO A 55 7.68 -3.92 -4.19
N ASP A 56 8.22 -5.13 -4.06
CA ASP A 56 7.49 -6.24 -3.42
C ASP A 56 7.21 -6.03 -1.92
N ARG A 57 8.15 -5.41 -1.18
CA ARG A 57 7.94 -5.09 0.24
C ARG A 57 6.96 -3.95 0.41
N ALA A 58 7.08 -2.91 -0.41
CA ALA A 58 6.14 -1.79 -0.40
C ALA A 58 4.72 -2.24 -0.78
N ASP A 59 4.57 -3.14 -1.76
CA ASP A 59 3.29 -3.72 -2.15
C ASP A 59 2.66 -4.55 -1.01
N ALA A 60 3.46 -5.41 -0.35
CA ALA A 60 2.99 -6.15 0.82
C ALA A 60 2.56 -5.23 1.97
N CYS A 61 3.31 -4.16 2.22
CA CYS A 61 2.96 -3.14 3.22
C CYS A 61 1.64 -2.43 2.87
N VAL A 62 1.48 -1.98 1.63
CA VAL A 62 0.24 -1.37 1.14
C VAL A 62 -0.95 -2.31 1.29
N TRP A 63 -0.78 -3.59 0.99
CA TRP A 63 -1.84 -4.59 1.13
C TRP A 63 -2.25 -4.83 2.59
N ALA A 64 -1.28 -4.92 3.50
CA ALA A 64 -1.53 -5.02 4.93
C ALA A 64 -2.29 -3.79 5.46
N LEU A 65 -1.87 -2.59 5.07
CA LEU A 65 -2.51 -1.34 5.48
C LEU A 65 -3.91 -1.19 4.90
N TRP A 66 -4.13 -1.58 3.65
CA TRP A 66 -5.47 -1.62 3.06
C TRP A 66 -6.39 -2.51 3.88
N THR A 67 -5.91 -3.69 4.24
CA THR A 67 -6.67 -4.66 5.03
C THR A 67 -7.01 -4.12 6.42
N LEU A 68 -6.10 -3.37 7.04
CA LEU A 68 -6.32 -2.82 8.38
C LEU A 68 -7.15 -1.53 8.40
N LEU A 69 -7.03 -0.68 7.37
CA LEU A 69 -7.58 0.68 7.38
C LEU A 69 -8.86 0.83 6.57
N GLU A 70 -9.03 0.02 5.52
CA GLU A 70 -10.14 0.15 4.56
C GLU A 70 -11.14 -1.01 4.65
N GLN A 71 -10.77 -2.16 5.21
CA GLN A 71 -11.77 -3.17 5.52
C GLN A 71 -12.56 -2.73 6.75
N ARG A 72 -13.86 -2.49 6.56
CA ARG A 72 -14.78 -2.29 7.68
C ARG A 72 -14.74 -3.55 8.53
N THR A 73 -14.29 -3.46 9.77
CA THR A 73 -14.62 -4.46 10.79
C THR A 73 -16.14 -4.50 10.86
N ALA A 74 -16.76 -5.57 10.34
CA ALA A 74 -18.17 -5.79 10.52
C ALA A 74 -18.41 -5.89 12.04
N GLU A 75 -19.12 -4.93 12.62
CA GLU A 75 -19.59 -5.09 13.99
C GLU A 75 -20.49 -6.33 14.03
N PRO A 76 -20.26 -7.28 14.95
CA PRO A 76 -21.12 -8.44 15.08
C PRO A 76 -22.55 -7.97 15.33
N ARG A 77 -23.47 -8.30 14.43
CA ARG A 77 -24.89 -7.99 14.55
C ARG A 77 -25.66 -9.27 14.85
N ILE A 78 -26.40 -9.27 15.96
CA ILE A 78 -27.39 -10.30 16.25
C ILE A 78 -28.70 -9.86 15.59
N SER A 79 -29.15 -10.59 14.58
CA SER A 79 -30.51 -10.47 14.05
C SER A 79 -31.40 -11.48 14.76
N VAL A 80 -32.45 -11.00 15.44
CA VAL A 80 -33.51 -11.85 15.97
C VAL A 80 -34.53 -12.04 14.84
N LEU A 81 -34.77 -13.30 14.46
CA LEU A 81 -35.85 -13.71 13.54
C LEU A 81 -37.18 -13.81 14.27
#